data_AF-L0A1F5-F1
#
_entry.id   AF-L0A1F5-F1
#
_cell.length_a   1.000
_cell.length_b   1.000
_cell.length_c   1.000
_cell.angle_alpha   90.00
_cell.angle_beta   90.00
_cell.angle_gamma   90.00
#
_symmetry.space_group_name_H-M   'P 1'
#
loop_
_entity.id
_entity.type
_entity.pdbx_description
1 polymer ?
#
loop_
_entity_poly.entity_id
_entity_poly.type
_entity_poly.pdbx_seq_one_letter_code
_entity_poly.pdbx_strand_id
1 'polypeptide(L)'
;MRVVTTVLLAVLGAVFASLTLAAFASVNPSVSDALRLLSTVEGTLATRLGPASFAFSDLDGFWRGLIYLGITTACIWLAAYLKPRGA
;
A
#
# COMPACT_ATOMS: atom_id res chain seq x y z
N MET A 1 22.22 -9.01 -9.16
CA MET A 1 21.01 -8.32 -9.65
C MET A 1 19.72 -8.80 -8.97
N ARG A 2 19.44 -10.11 -8.87
CA ARG A 2 18.17 -10.63 -8.28
C ARG A 2 17.90 -10.19 -6.83
N VAL A 3 18.93 -10.14 -5.99
CA VAL A 3 18.82 -9.73 -4.58
C VAL A 3 18.35 -8.27 -4.43
N VAL A 4 18.84 -7.37 -5.28
CA VAL A 4 18.44 -5.95 -5.24
C VAL A 4 16.96 -5.81 -5.62
N THR A 5 16.50 -6.53 -6.64
CA THR A 5 15.09 -6.54 -7.05
C THR A 5 14.17 -7.08 -5.95
N THR A 6 14.56 -8.16 -5.26
CA THR A 6 13.77 -8.69 -4.15
C THR A 6 13.70 -7.74 -2.96
N VAL A 7 14.79 -7.03 -2.64
CA VAL A 7 14.79 -6.03 -1.57
C VAL A 7 13.90 -4.85 -1.94
N LEU A 8 13.99 -4.35 -3.18
CA LEU A 8 13.14 -3.26 -3.66
C LEU A 8 11.65 -3.64 -3.59
N LEU A 9 11.28 -4.84 -4.03
CA LEU A 9 9.89 -5.33 -3.96
C LEU A 9 9.41 -5.50 -2.52
N ALA A 10 10.27 -5.95 -1.61
CA ALA A 10 9.93 -6.08 -0.19
C ALA A 10 9.72 -4.71 0.47
N VAL A 11 10.59 -3.72 0.17
CA VAL A 11 10.43 -2.33 0.64
C VAL A 11 9.15 -1.73 0.08
N LEU A 12 8.87 -1.93 -1.21
CA LEU A 12 7.65 -1.45 -1.84
C LEU A 12 6.40 -2.08 -1.19
N GLY A 13 6.45 -3.39 -0.92
CA GLY A 13 5.40 -4.08 -0.17
C GLY A 13 5.19 -3.52 1.23
N ALA A 14 6.26 -3.23 1.98
CA ALA A 14 6.15 -2.61 3.30
C ALA A 14 5.51 -1.21 3.26
N VAL A 15 5.84 -0.41 2.24
CA VAL A 15 5.23 0.90 2.02
C VAL A 15 3.73 0.75 1.74
N PHE A 16 3.34 -0.13 0.82
CA PHE A 16 1.93 -0.37 0.53
C PHE A 16 1.16 -0.99 1.70
N ALA A 17 1.81 -1.80 2.55
CA ALA A 17 1.20 -2.31 3.77
C ALA A 17 0.85 -1.17 4.74
N SER A 18 1.73 -0.18 4.89
CA SER A 18 1.45 1.00 5.71
C SER A 18 0.32 1.87 5.15
N LEU A 19 0.25 2.03 3.83
CA LEU A 19 -0.85 2.72 3.13
C LEU A 19 -2.18 1.95 3.26
N THR A 20 -2.13 0.63 3.28
CA THR A 20 -3.30 -0.23 3.53
C THR A 20 -3.86 0.05 4.93
N LEU A 21 -3.01 0.07 5.96
CA LEU A 21 -3.43 0.39 7.33
C LEU A 21 -4.03 1.80 7.42
N ALA A 22 -3.41 2.77 6.75
CA ALA A 22 -3.88 4.15 6.70
C ALA A 22 -5.26 4.29 6.02
N ALA A 23 -5.47 3.61 4.89
CA ALA A 23 -6.74 3.62 4.19
C ALA A 23 -7.86 2.98 5.04
N PHE A 24 -7.62 1.84 5.67
CA PHE A 24 -8.60 1.23 6.58
C PHE A 24 -8.85 2.05 7.86
N ALA A 25 -7.86 2.80 8.33
CA ALA A 25 -8.02 3.72 9.46
C ALA A 25 -9.00 4.86 9.16
N SER A 26 -9.16 5.26 7.89
CA SER A 26 -10.19 6.24 7.50
C SER A 26 -11.62 5.72 7.63
N VAL A 27 -11.81 4.40 7.51
CA VAL A 27 -13.13 3.75 7.56
C VAL A 27 -13.59 3.51 8.99
N ASN A 28 -12.65 3.40 9.94
CA ASN A 28 -12.97 3.10 11.33
C ASN A 28 -12.78 4.33 12.24
N PRO A 29 -13.86 4.93 12.78
CA PRO A 29 -13.78 6.12 13.62
C PRO A 29 -13.15 5.86 15.00
N SER A 30 -13.02 4.60 15.45
CA SER A 30 -12.45 4.24 16.76
C SER A 30 -10.92 4.08 16.77
N VAL A 31 -10.26 4.39 15.66
CA VAL A 31 -8.82 4.17 15.48
C VAL A 31 -7.98 5.26 16.15
N SER A 32 -6.83 4.86 16.70
CA SER A 32 -5.81 5.70 17.33
C SER A 32 -5.41 6.92 16.49
N ASP A 33 -5.14 8.05 17.13
CA ASP A 33 -4.78 9.32 16.48
C ASP A 33 -3.56 9.21 15.56
N ALA A 34 -2.59 8.35 15.90
CA ALA A 34 -1.43 8.09 15.04
C ALA A 34 -1.82 7.50 13.68
N LEU A 35 -2.83 6.63 13.65
CA LEU A 35 -3.35 6.01 12.44
C LEU A 35 -4.29 6.93 11.66
N ARG A 36 -4.96 7.86 12.35
CA ARG A 36 -5.71 8.96 11.71
C ARG A 36 -4.78 9.93 10.98
N LEU A 37 -3.61 10.25 11.55
CA LEU A 37 -2.61 11.06 10.83
C LEU A 37 -2.14 10.33 9.57
N LEU A 38 -1.87 9.03 9.67
CA LEU A 38 -1.53 8.21 8.50
C LEU A 38 -2.65 8.22 7.44
N SER A 39 -3.93 8.16 7.85
CA SER A 39 -5.05 8.20 6.91
C SER A 39 -5.18 9.55 6.20
N THR A 40 -4.90 10.66 6.88
CA THR A 40 -4.87 11.98 6.23
C THR A 40 -3.75 12.11 5.21
N VAL A 41 -2.54 11.60 5.53
CA VAL A 41 -1.41 11.58 4.61
C VAL A 41 -1.73 10.72 3.38
N GLU A 42 -2.29 9.53 3.60
CA GLU A 42 -2.74 8.63 2.53
C GLU A 42 -3.81 9.28 1.64
N GLY A 43 -4.80 9.97 2.23
CA GLY A 43 -5.79 10.80 1.53
C GLY A 43 -5.18 11.87 0.63
N THR A 44 -4.17 12.60 1.12
CA THR A 44 -3.45 13.59 0.32
C THR A 44 -2.58 12.96 -0.77
N LEU A 45 -2.12 11.73 -0.57
CA LEU A 45 -1.33 11.00 -1.56
C LEU A 45 -2.21 10.49 -2.70
N ALA A 46 -3.41 9.96 -2.39
CA ALA A 46 -4.34 9.45 -3.40
C ALA A 46 -4.89 10.55 -4.31
N THR A 47 -5.09 11.76 -3.77
CA THR A 47 -5.46 12.95 -4.57
C THR A 47 -4.35 13.40 -5.51
N ARG A 48 -3.07 13.12 -5.19
CA ARG A 48 -1.90 13.50 -5.99
C ARG A 48 -1.45 12.43 -6.99
N LEU A 49 -1.68 11.16 -6.68
CA LEU A 49 -1.24 10.00 -7.48
C LEU A 49 -2.29 9.49 -8.46
N GLY A 50 -3.52 10.00 -8.43
CA GLY A 50 -4.59 9.61 -9.37
C GLY A 50 -4.32 10.13 -10.79
N PRO A 51 -4.39 9.27 -11.83
CA PRO A 51 -4.43 9.74 -13.22
C PRO A 51 -5.66 10.64 -13.43
N ALA A 52 -5.56 11.67 -14.29
CA ALA A 52 -6.67 12.59 -14.59
C ALA A 52 -7.95 11.89 -15.12
N SER A 53 -7.86 10.63 -15.53
CA SER A 53 -8.97 9.78 -15.99
C SER A 53 -9.62 8.92 -14.89
N PHE A 54 -8.99 8.77 -13.72
CA PHE A 54 -9.55 8.02 -12.59
C PHE A 54 -9.02 8.62 -11.28
N ALA A 55 -9.81 9.50 -10.67
CA ALA A 55 -9.44 10.11 -9.41
C ALA A 55 -9.53 9.04 -8.32
N PHE A 56 -8.37 8.54 -7.86
CA PHE A 56 -8.28 7.60 -6.74
C PHE A 56 -8.89 8.16 -5.44
N SER A 57 -9.16 9.47 -5.39
CA SER A 57 -9.92 10.13 -4.34
C SER A 57 -11.40 9.74 -4.28
N ASP A 58 -11.99 9.34 -5.41
CA ASP A 58 -13.42 9.03 -5.50
C ASP A 58 -13.75 7.62 -5.01
N LEU A 59 -12.71 6.79 -4.82
CA LEU A 59 -12.84 5.48 -4.22
C LEU A 59 -12.94 5.60 -2.70
N ASP A 60 -13.91 4.88 -2.13
CA ASP A 60 -14.06 4.76 -0.69
C ASP A 60 -12.79 4.18 -0.05
N GLY A 61 -12.52 4.58 1.20
CA GLY A 61 -11.31 4.18 1.93
C GLY A 61 -11.13 2.67 2.02
N PHE A 62 -12.25 1.93 2.06
CA PHE A 62 -12.26 0.47 2.01
C PHE A 62 -11.67 -0.09 0.70
N TRP A 63 -12.12 0.42 -0.45
CA TRP A 63 -11.66 -0.04 -1.76
C TRP A 63 -10.20 0.32 -2.01
N ARG A 64 -9.78 1.51 -1.58
CA ARG A 64 -8.36 1.93 -1.65
C ARG A 64 -7.48 1.01 -0.81
N GLY A 65 -7.89 0.71 0.43
CA GLY A 65 -7.21 -0.25 1.29
C GLY A 65 -7.09 -1.63 0.63
N LEU A 66 -8.15 -2.12 -0.01
CA LEU A 66 -8.15 -3.41 -0.69
C LEU A 66 -7.19 -3.43 -1.90
N ILE A 67 -7.10 -2.33 -2.66
CA ILE A 67 -6.15 -2.19 -3.77
C ILE A 67 -4.71 -2.20 -3.24
N TYR A 68 -4.39 -1.42 -2.21
CA TYR A 68 -3.04 -1.40 -1.63
C TYR A 68 -2.66 -2.76 -1.04
N LEU A 69 -3.60 -3.47 -0.42
CA LEU A 69 -3.39 -4.82 0.07
C LEU A 69 -3.07 -5.79 -1.08
N GLY A 70 -3.80 -5.69 -2.19
CA GLY A 70 -3.54 -6.47 -3.41
C GLY A 70 -2.15 -6.22 -3.97
N ILE A 71 -1.75 -4.95 -4.10
CA ILE A 71 -0.42 -4.55 -4.57
C ILE A 71 0.67 -5.05 -3.61
N THR A 72 0.48 -4.85 -2.31
CA THR A 72 1.39 -5.35 -1.26
C THR A 72 1.61 -6.86 -1.41
N THR A 73 0.52 -7.61 -1.52
CA THR A 73 0.56 -9.07 -1.64
C THR A 73 1.27 -9.49 -2.90
N ALA A 74 0.99 -8.83 -4.04
CA ALA A 74 1.67 -9.09 -5.30
C ALA A 74 3.18 -8.82 -5.20
N CYS A 75 3.58 -7.68 -4.62
CA CYS A 75 4.99 -7.32 -4.46
C CYS A 75 5.73 -8.32 -3.56
N ILE A 76 5.15 -8.70 -2.42
CA ILE A 76 5.76 -9.66 -1.49
C ILE A 76 5.80 -11.06 -2.11
N TRP A 77 4.74 -11.49 -2.81
CA TRP A 77 4.71 -12.76 -3.51
C TRP A 77 5.78 -12.82 -4.60
N LEU A 78 5.93 -11.76 -5.40
CA LEU A 78 6.95 -11.66 -6.44
C LEU A 78 8.36 -11.62 -5.84
N ALA A 79 8.55 -10.92 -4.71
CA ALA A 79 9.80 -10.94 -3.97
C ALA A 79 10.14 -12.34 -3.44
N ALA A 80 9.15 -13.06 -2.90
CA ALA A 80 9.33 -14.42 -2.40
C ALA A 80 9.56 -15.45 -3.52
N TYR A 81 8.96 -15.23 -4.69
CA TYR A 81 9.17 -16.07 -5.88
C TYR A 81 10.57 -15.87 -6.47
N LEU A 82 11.02 -14.61 -6.57
CA LEU A 82 12.35 -14.27 -7.08
C LEU A 82 13.48 -14.55 -6.07
N LYS A 83 13.15 -14.71 -4.78
CA LYS A 83 14.11 -15.06 -3.74
C LYS A 83 14.79 -16.39 -4.13
N PRO A 84 16.14 -16.42 -4.27
CA PRO A 84 16.84 -17.66 -4.58
C PRO A 84 16.56 -18.67 -3.46
N ARG A 85 15.81 -19.72 -3.79
CA ARG A 85 15.73 -20.94 -2.97
C ARG A 85 17.03 -21.69 -3.23
N GLY A 86 17.81 -21.92 -2.17
CA GLY A 86 19.21 -22.32 -2.24
C GLY A 86 19.53 -23.37 -3.31
N ALA A 87 20.63 -23.10 -4.03
CA ALA A 87 21.55 -24.14 -4.48
C ALA A 87 22.28 -24.73 -3.26
#